data_AF-A0A388P307-F1
#
_entry.id   AF-A0A388P307-F1
#
_cell.length_a   1.000
_cell.length_b   1.000
_cell.length_c   1.000
_cell.angle_alpha   90.00
_cell.angle_beta   90.00
_cell.angle_gamma   90.00
#
_symmetry.space_group_name_H-M   'P 1'
#
loop_
_entity.id
_entity.type
_entity.pdbx_description
1 polymer ?
#
loop_
_entity_poly.entity_id
_entity_poly.type
_entity_poly.pdbx_seq_one_letter_code
_entity_poly.pdbx_strand_id
1 'polypeptide(L)'
;MDAKQEKKLDLSPVLVPILSILVALIFGGILVFIQGIDPLLAYKVLFTTAFGSLDGIAITLAKATPLILSGLAVAICLRAGLFNIGAQGQLISGALASAWAGYTFVGLPALVHIPLALIFGASSAQLSL
;
A
#
# COMPACT_ATOMS: atom_id res chain seq x y z
N MET A 1 32.24 29.70 23.58
CA MET A 1 31.60 30.50 22.52
C MET A 1 30.61 29.59 21.82
N ASP A 2 29.38 29.68 22.28
CA ASP A 2 28.21 28.96 21.82
C ASP A 2 27.95 29.23 20.34
N ALA A 3 27.87 28.17 19.54
CA ALA A 3 27.11 28.18 18.29
C ALA A 3 25.86 27.35 18.54
N LYS A 4 24.86 28.01 19.12
CA LYS A 4 23.48 27.53 19.23
C LYS A 4 23.02 27.19 17.81
N GLN A 5 22.93 25.89 17.49
CA GLN A 5 22.30 25.46 16.24
C GLN A 5 20.85 25.97 16.27
N GLU A 6 20.57 27.01 15.49
CA GLU A 6 19.22 27.43 15.17
C GLU A 6 18.53 26.21 14.56
N LYS A 7 17.66 25.55 15.34
CA LYS A 7 16.87 24.39 14.91
C LYS A 7 15.88 24.90 13.86
N LYS A 8 16.34 25.07 12.61
CA LYS A 8 15.47 25.32 11.46
C LYS A 8 14.42 24.21 11.48
N LEU A 9 13.16 24.62 11.53
CA LEU A 9 12.03 23.70 11.46
C LEU A 9 12.09 23.04 10.08
N ASP A 10 12.66 21.85 9.99
CA ASP A 10 12.72 21.08 8.76
C ASP A 10 11.33 20.52 8.46
N LEU A 11 10.60 21.21 7.58
CA LEU A 11 9.24 20.87 7.17
C LEU A 11 9.21 19.81 6.05
N SER A 12 10.37 19.47 5.49
CA SER A 12 10.50 18.49 4.40
C SER A 12 9.84 17.13 4.68
N PRO A 13 9.91 16.55 5.90
CA PRO A 13 9.29 15.25 6.21
C PRO A 13 7.77 15.23 6.08
N VAL A 14 7.12 16.39 6.21
CA VAL A 14 5.65 16.54 6.10
C VAL A 14 5.27 17.06 4.72
N LEU A 15 6.07 17.96 4.16
CA LEU A 15 5.82 18.57 2.87
C LEU A 15 5.89 17.54 1.72
N VAL A 16 6.87 16.63 1.75
CA VAL A 16 7.05 15.64 0.68
C VAL A 16 5.83 14.69 0.57
N PRO A 17 5.33 14.04 1.64
CA PRO A 17 4.12 13.23 1.56
C PRO A 17 2.88 14.00 1.12
N ILE A 18 2.68 15.22 1.62
CA ILE A 18 1.53 16.05 1.24
C ILE A 18 1.56 16.36 -0.25
N LEU A 19 2.72 16.76 -0.78
CA LEU A 19 2.88 17.04 -2.20
C LEU A 19 2.63 15.78 -3.04
N SER A 20 3.15 14.63 -2.62
CA SER A 20 2.89 13.34 -3.27
C SER A 20 1.39 13.01 -3.32
N ILE A 21 0.66 13.24 -2.23
CA ILE A 21 -0.80 13.03 -2.19
C ILE A 21 -1.51 13.97 -3.17
N LEU A 22 -1.14 15.26 -3.20
CA LEU A 22 -1.74 16.24 -4.11
C LEU A 22 -1.50 15.87 -5.58
N VAL A 23 -0.27 15.49 -5.94
CA VAL A 23 0.08 15.04 -7.29
C VAL A 23 -0.71 13.77 -7.65
N ALA A 24 -0.79 12.80 -6.75
CA ALA A 24 -1.56 11.58 -6.96
C ALA A 24 -3.04 11.85 -7.18
N LEU A 25 -3.64 12.77 -6.40
CA LEU A 25 -5.01 13.21 -6.62
C LEU A 25 -5.16 13.83 -7.99
N ILE A 26 -4.36 14.84 -8.36
CA ILE A 26 -4.44 15.50 -9.68
C ILE A 26 -4.38 14.48 -10.83
N PHE A 27 -3.39 13.57 -10.80
CA PHE A 27 -3.27 12.52 -11.81
C PHE A 27 -4.48 11.59 -11.84
N GLY A 28 -4.95 11.14 -10.67
CA GLY A 28 -6.17 10.33 -10.58
C GLY A 28 -7.40 11.04 -11.14
N GLY A 29 -7.50 12.36 -10.96
CA GLY A 29 -8.61 13.17 -11.44
C GLY A 29 -8.60 13.32 -12.95
N ILE A 30 -7.41 13.48 -13.54
CA ILE A 30 -7.23 13.46 -14.98
C ILE A 30 -7.69 12.10 -15.54
N LEU A 31 -7.30 10.99 -14.92
CA LEU A 31 -7.74 9.66 -15.36
C LEU A 31 -9.27 9.50 -15.26
N VAL A 32 -9.89 9.96 -14.18
CA VAL A 32 -11.37 9.94 -14.01
C VAL A 32 -12.05 10.80 -15.08
N PHE A 33 -11.49 11.98 -15.37
CA PHE A 33 -12.01 12.87 -16.40
C PHE A 33 -11.94 12.25 -17.80
N ILE A 34 -10.83 11.55 -18.13
CA ILE A 34 -10.68 10.82 -19.40
C ILE A 34 -11.75 9.74 -19.56
N GLN A 35 -12.19 9.13 -18.45
CA GLN A 35 -13.27 8.12 -18.44
C GLN A 35 -14.67 8.76 -18.58
N GLY A 36 -14.77 10.08 -18.73
CA GLY A 36 -16.04 10.81 -18.87
C GLY A 36 -16.81 11.00 -17.57
N ILE A 37 -16.19 10.76 -16.42
CA ILE A 37 -16.80 10.92 -15.09
C ILE A 37 -16.35 12.25 -14.49
N ASP A 38 -17.24 12.96 -13.79
CA ASP A 38 -16.87 14.15 -13.01
C ASP A 38 -15.87 13.77 -11.89
N PRO A 39 -14.63 14.30 -11.92
CA PRO A 39 -13.62 13.98 -10.91
C PRO A 39 -14.00 14.39 -9.49
N LEU A 40 -14.71 15.52 -9.36
CA LEU A 40 -15.15 16.05 -8.08
C LEU A 40 -16.20 15.11 -7.45
N LEU A 41 -17.13 14.63 -8.28
CA LEU A 41 -18.11 13.63 -7.85
C LEU A 41 -17.42 12.31 -7.46
N ALA A 42 -16.45 11.85 -8.24
CA ALA A 42 -15.70 10.64 -7.93
C ALA A 42 -14.95 10.73 -6.59
N TYR A 43 -14.29 11.86 -6.30
CA TYR A 43 -13.64 12.06 -5.00
C TYR A 43 -14.62 12.18 -3.86
N LYS A 44 -15.77 12.83 -4.06
CA LYS A 44 -16.82 12.90 -3.04
C LYS A 44 -17.30 11.50 -2.69
N VAL A 45 -17.57 10.66 -3.70
CA VAL A 45 -17.93 9.26 -3.51
C VAL A 45 -16.82 8.52 -2.76
N LEU A 46 -15.56 8.62 -3.22
CA LEU A 46 -14.39 7.99 -2.58
C LEU A 46 -14.32 8.34 -1.08
N PHE A 47 -14.45 9.62 -0.74
CA PHE A 47 -14.43 10.07 0.66
C PHE A 47 -15.60 9.51 1.47
N THR A 48 -16.82 9.57 0.93
CA THR A 48 -18.00 9.04 1.63
C THR A 48 -17.97 7.52 1.77
N THR A 49 -17.40 6.78 0.81
CA THR A 49 -17.25 5.33 0.90
C THR A 49 -16.16 4.95 1.90
N ALA A 50 -15.06 5.71 1.95
CA ALA A 50 -13.96 5.43 2.88
C ALA A 50 -14.29 5.79 4.34
N PHE A 51 -15.02 6.88 4.58
CA PHE A 51 -15.23 7.43 5.93
C PHE A 51 -16.69 7.55 6.37
N GLY A 52 -17.66 7.33 5.48
CA GLY A 52 -19.08 7.53 5.77
C GLY A 52 -19.76 6.39 6.52
N SER A 53 -19.07 5.29 6.78
CA SER A 53 -19.59 4.15 7.57
C SER A 53 -18.47 3.45 8.34
N LEU A 54 -18.84 2.69 9.37
CA LEU A 54 -17.89 1.85 10.12
C LEU A 54 -17.25 0.78 9.23
N ASP A 55 -18.02 0.17 8.34
CA ASP A 55 -17.50 -0.80 7.36
C ASP A 55 -16.50 -0.14 6.41
N GLY A 56 -16.79 1.07 5.92
CA GLY A 56 -15.90 1.85 5.07
C GLY A 56 -14.55 2.12 5.73
N ILE A 57 -14.59 2.52 7.01
CA ILE A 57 -13.38 2.76 7.81
C ILE A 57 -12.61 1.44 8.02
N ALA A 58 -13.31 0.36 8.37
CA ALA A 58 -12.71 -0.95 8.58
C ALA A 58 -12.01 -1.47 7.31
N ILE A 59 -12.65 -1.35 6.15
CA ILE A 59 -12.07 -1.73 4.85
C ILE A 59 -10.87 -0.84 4.51
N THR A 60 -10.97 0.46 4.75
CA THR A 60 -9.89 1.42 4.50
C THR A 60 -8.66 1.08 5.35
N LEU A 61 -8.85 0.82 6.64
CA LEU A 61 -7.77 0.40 7.55
C LEU A 61 -7.21 -0.98 7.19
N ALA A 62 -8.06 -1.94 6.81
CA ALA A 62 -7.64 -3.27 6.39
C ALA A 62 -6.73 -3.22 5.16
N LYS A 63 -6.99 -2.29 4.21
CA LYS A 63 -6.12 -2.07 3.05
C LYS A 63 -4.89 -1.21 3.35
N ALA A 64 -5.01 -0.21 4.22
CA ALA A 64 -3.92 0.69 4.57
C ALA A 64 -2.84 0.00 5.41
N THR A 65 -3.23 -0.84 6.37
CA THR A 65 -2.32 -1.55 7.29
C THR A 65 -1.17 -2.26 6.57
N PRO A 66 -1.39 -3.16 5.58
CA PRO A 66 -0.29 -3.83 4.90
C PRO A 66 0.61 -2.87 4.12
N LEU A 67 0.07 -1.80 3.53
CA LEU A 67 0.85 -0.80 2.79
C LEU A 67 1.74 0.02 3.73
N ILE A 68 1.22 0.44 4.89
CA ILE A 68 1.96 1.17 5.91
C ILE A 68 3.09 0.29 6.46
N LEU A 69 2.80 -0.98 6.78
CA LEU A 69 3.80 -1.92 7.27
C LEU A 69 4.89 -2.21 6.22
N SER A 70 4.52 -2.32 4.95
CA SER A 70 5.47 -2.47 3.83
C SER A 70 6.39 -1.25 3.71
N GLY A 71 5.84 -0.04 3.75
CA GLY A 71 6.64 1.20 3.75
C GLY A 71 7.55 1.32 4.98
N LEU A 72 7.07 0.91 6.15
CA LEU A 72 7.86 0.89 7.38
C LEU A 72 9.03 -0.12 7.28
N ALA A 73 8.80 -1.31 6.74
CA ALA A 73 9.85 -2.31 6.52
C ALA A 73 10.94 -1.77 5.58
N VAL A 74 10.56 -1.11 4.48
CA VAL A 74 11.50 -0.46 3.56
C VAL A 74 12.29 0.65 4.27
N ALA A 75 11.63 1.51 5.05
CA ALA A 75 12.30 2.57 5.79
C ALA A 75 13.35 2.04 6.77
N ILE A 76 13.09 0.91 7.43
CA ILE A 76 14.05 0.23 8.32
C ILE A 76 15.23 -0.33 7.51
N CYS A 77 14.98 -1.01 6.39
CA CYS A 77 16.03 -1.54 5.51
C CYS A 77 16.95 -0.43 4.97
N LEU A 78 16.37 0.68 4.51
CA LEU A 78 17.13 1.83 4.01
C LEU A 78 18.06 2.42 5.09
N ARG A 79 17.62 2.45 6.36
CA ARG A 79 18.48 2.85 7.48
C ARG A 79 19.60 1.86 7.77
N ALA A 80 19.42 0.59 7.44
CA ALA A 80 20.46 -0.45 7.54
C ALA A 80 21.39 -0.51 6.32
N GLY A 81 21.21 0.37 5.33
CA GLY A 81 21.97 0.35 4.07
C GLY A 81 21.54 -0.74 3.09
N LEU A 82 20.43 -1.43 3.38
CA LEU A 82 19.85 -2.43 2.49
C LEU A 82 18.82 -1.77 1.57
N PHE A 83 19.04 -1.87 0.27
CA PHE A 83 18.15 -1.30 -0.73
C PHE A 83 16.99 -2.26 -1.02
N ASN A 84 15.76 -1.89 -0.65
CA ASN A 84 14.55 -2.66 -0.94
C ASN A 84 13.54 -1.76 -1.67
N ILE A 85 13.37 -1.97 -2.98
CA ILE A 85 12.43 -1.21 -3.84
C ILE A 85 11.16 -2.01 -4.13
N GLY A 86 11.21 -3.34 -3.98
CA GLY A 86 10.19 -4.26 -4.44
C GLY A 86 9.11 -4.61 -3.42
N ALA A 87 9.17 -4.10 -2.18
CA ALA A 87 8.30 -4.58 -1.09
C ALA A 87 6.79 -4.55 -1.40
N GLN A 88 6.31 -3.52 -2.12
CA GLN A 88 4.91 -3.48 -2.58
C GLN A 88 4.62 -4.51 -3.67
N GLY A 89 5.56 -4.70 -4.61
CA GLY A 89 5.47 -5.70 -5.67
C GLY A 89 5.44 -7.13 -5.11
N GLN A 90 6.28 -7.41 -4.11
CA GLN A 90 6.31 -8.69 -3.38
C GLN A 90 4.97 -8.98 -2.69
N LEU A 91 4.35 -7.95 -2.11
CA LEU A 91 3.05 -8.08 -1.49
C LEU A 91 1.97 -8.45 -2.52
N ILE A 92 1.97 -7.78 -3.68
CA ILE A 92 1.01 -8.03 -4.75
C ILE A 92 1.23 -9.40 -5.39
N SER A 93 2.48 -9.77 -5.73
CA SER A 93 2.79 -11.06 -6.35
C SER A 93 2.48 -12.23 -5.42
N GLY A 94 2.84 -12.11 -4.14
CA GLY A 94 2.48 -13.10 -3.12
C GLY A 94 0.97 -13.25 -2.93
N ALA A 95 0.22 -12.14 -2.92
CA ALA A 95 -1.24 -12.18 -2.85
C ALA A 95 -1.87 -12.86 -4.07
N LEU A 96 -1.39 -12.55 -5.28
CA LEU A 96 -1.88 -13.16 -6.52
C LEU A 96 -1.59 -14.66 -6.56
N ALA A 97 -0.38 -15.09 -6.22
CA ALA A 97 -0.01 -16.50 -6.18
C ALA A 97 -0.79 -17.27 -5.10
N SER A 98 -1.01 -16.67 -3.93
CA SER A 98 -1.85 -17.25 -2.88
C SER A 98 -3.29 -17.43 -3.33
N ALA A 99 -3.87 -16.40 -3.98
CA ALA A 99 -5.23 -16.45 -4.51
C ALA A 99 -5.35 -17.49 -5.64
N TRP A 100 -4.36 -17.56 -6.53
CA TRP A 100 -4.31 -18.57 -7.59
C TRP A 100 -4.25 -19.99 -7.04
N ALA A 101 -3.39 -20.25 -6.05
CA ALA A 101 -3.31 -21.55 -5.38
C ALA A 101 -4.63 -21.88 -4.66
N GLY A 102 -5.21 -20.91 -3.95
CA GLY A 102 -6.48 -21.04 -3.25
C GLY A 102 -7.68 -21.35 -4.17
N TYR A 103 -7.64 -20.85 -5.41
CA TYR A 103 -8.66 -21.12 -6.42
C TYR A 103 -8.42 -22.44 -7.16
N THR A 104 -7.16 -22.77 -7.45
CA THR A 104 -6.78 -23.91 -8.30
C THR A 104 -6.90 -25.25 -7.57
N PHE A 105 -6.49 -25.32 -6.30
CA PHE A 105 -6.47 -26.57 -5.54
C PHE A 105 -7.78 -26.75 -4.75
N VAL A 106 -8.75 -27.44 -5.33
CA VAL A 106 -10.08 -27.65 -4.72
C VAL A 106 -10.17 -29.00 -3.99
N GLY A 107 -10.96 -29.08 -2.92
CA GLY A 107 -11.27 -30.34 -2.23
C GLY A 107 -10.28 -30.73 -1.13
N LEU A 108 -9.27 -29.89 -0.85
CA LEU A 108 -8.36 -30.12 0.26
C LEU A 108 -8.97 -29.68 1.60
N PRO A 109 -8.69 -30.41 2.71
CA PRO A 109 -9.00 -29.93 4.06
C PRO A 109 -8.35 -28.57 4.33
N ALA A 110 -9.03 -27.69 5.07
CA ALA A 110 -8.56 -26.33 5.36
C ALA A 110 -7.14 -26.31 5.96
N LEU A 111 -6.80 -27.30 6.79
CA LEU A 111 -5.49 -27.44 7.43
C LEU A 111 -4.34 -27.59 6.42
N VAL A 112 -4.59 -28.16 5.24
CA VAL A 112 -3.58 -28.35 4.19
C VAL A 112 -3.66 -27.23 3.15
N HIS A 113 -4.89 -26.79 2.86
CA HIS A 113 -5.13 -25.77 1.84
C HIS A 113 -4.50 -24.42 2.22
N ILE A 114 -4.66 -23.98 3.46
CA ILE A 114 -4.13 -22.69 3.92
C ILE A 114 -2.59 -22.65 3.84
N PRO A 115 -1.83 -23.61 4.41
CA PRO A 115 -0.38 -23.65 4.25
C PRO A 115 0.09 -23.73 2.80
N LEU A 116 -0.61 -24.50 1.96
CA LEU A 116 -0.28 -24.61 0.53
C LEU A 116 -0.34 -23.23 -0.15
N ALA A 117 -1.44 -22.49 0.04
CA ALA A 117 -1.61 -21.15 -0.51
C ALA A 117 -0.52 -20.18 -0.01
N LEU A 118 -0.16 -20.26 1.28
CA LEU A 118 0.91 -19.45 1.86
C LEU A 118 2.28 -19.75 1.27
N ILE A 119 2.59 -21.03 0.98
CA ILE A 119 3.86 -21.43 0.36
C ILE A 119 3.96 -20.84 -1.05
N PHE A 120 2.91 -20.96 -1.86
CA PHE A 120 2.88 -20.35 -3.20
C PHE A 120 3.05 -18.83 -3.13
N GLY A 121 2.37 -18.17 -2.19
CA GLY A 121 2.52 -16.75 -1.95
C GLY A 121 3.96 -16.35 -1.58
N ALA A 122 4.56 -17.05 -0.62
CA ALA A 122 5.92 -16.77 -0.16
C ALA A 122 6.95 -16.98 -1.27
N SER A 123 6.83 -18.05 -2.06
CA SER A 123 7.74 -18.33 -3.17
C SER A 123 7.64 -17.29 -4.28
N SER A 124 6.43 -16.86 -4.65
CA SER A 124 6.24 -15.84 -5.68
C SER A 124 6.71 -14.45 -5.24
N ALA A 125 6.43 -14.09 -3.97
CA ALA A 125 6.89 -12.85 -3.38
C ALA A 125 8.43 -12.75 -3.42
N GLN A 126 9.13 -13.82 -3.05
CA GLN A 126 10.59 -13.85 -3.04
C GLN A 126 11.22 -13.70 -4.44
N LEU A 127 10.55 -14.22 -5.49
CA LEU A 127 11.06 -14.19 -6.87
C LEU A 127 10.98 -12.79 -7.51
N SER A 128 10.24 -11.86 -6.92
CA SER A 128 9.94 -10.54 -7.51
C SER A 128 11.05 -9.49 -7.29
N LEU A 129 12.32 -9.90 -7.19
CA LEU A 129 13.49 -9.04 -6.92
C LEU A 129 14.46 -8.99 -8.10
#